data_AF-A0A2L0GJX5-F1
#
_entry.id   AF-A0A2L0GJX5-F1
#
_cell.length_a   1.000
_cell.length_b   1.000
_cell.length_c   1.000
_cell.angle_alpha   90.00
_cell.angle_beta   90.00
_cell.angle_gamma   90.00
#
_symmetry.space_group_name_H-M   'P 1'
#
loop_
_entity.id
_entity.type
_entity.pdbx_description
1 polymer ?
#
loop_
_entity_poly.entity_id
_entity_poly.type
_entity_poly.pdbx_seq_one_letter_code
_entity_poly.pdbx_strand_id
1 'polypeptide(L)'
;MNIIAKLMIAVAALTMPAFGLAAQDNANPVALKGDVKAEKIVTDADGAERIELVEPTSIVPGDRLVFGTDYANNGADAVTNFVVTNPLPAAVRLAPDADPALDVSVDGGKTWGALAALTFTNSDGTTRPAAHADVTHVRWVLASIAPGASGRLTYPAIIR
;
A
#
# COMPACT_ATOMS: atom_id res chain seq x y z
N MET A 1 -61.45 50.69 41.45
CA MET A 1 -61.86 49.36 40.98
C MET A 1 -60.79 48.85 40.03
N ASN A 2 -59.94 47.98 40.56
CA ASN A 2 -59.17 46.90 39.94
C ASN A 2 -59.05 46.75 38.38
N ILE A 3 -57.81 46.46 37.96
CA ILE A 3 -57.27 45.56 36.88
C ILE A 3 -57.21 45.96 35.38
N ILE A 4 -55.96 46.22 34.94
CA ILE A 4 -55.15 45.55 33.88
C ILE A 4 -55.84 45.08 32.58
N ALA A 5 -55.31 45.52 31.42
CA ALA A 5 -55.14 44.68 30.24
C ALA A 5 -53.89 45.08 29.43
N LYS A 6 -52.94 44.14 29.33
CA LYS A 6 -51.75 44.14 28.45
C LYS A 6 -52.16 43.72 27.02
N LEU A 7 -51.47 44.22 26.00
CA LEU A 7 -51.34 43.56 24.69
C LEU A 7 -50.01 44.01 24.04
N MET A 8 -48.88 43.37 24.35
CA MET A 8 -48.25 42.22 23.67
C MET A 8 -48.06 42.40 22.16
N ILE A 9 -46.83 42.84 21.82
CA ILE A 9 -46.21 42.83 20.49
C ILE A 9 -45.77 41.39 20.19
N ALA A 10 -46.27 40.80 19.11
CA ALA A 10 -45.83 39.50 18.61
C ALA A 10 -44.60 39.68 17.71
N VAL A 11 -43.44 39.17 18.14
CA VAL A 11 -42.25 39.00 17.31
C VAL A 11 -42.27 37.57 16.77
N ALA A 12 -42.45 37.42 15.46
CA ALA A 12 -42.34 36.13 14.79
C ALA A 12 -40.87 35.79 14.54
N ALA A 13 -40.34 34.78 15.23
CA ALA A 13 -38.99 34.26 15.04
C ALA A 13 -38.99 33.26 13.87
N LEU A 14 -38.30 33.62 12.78
CA LEU A 14 -37.98 32.69 11.69
C LEU A 14 -36.79 31.81 12.12
N THR A 15 -37.06 30.55 12.44
CA THR A 15 -36.03 29.52 12.68
C THR A 15 -35.56 28.96 11.33
N MET A 16 -34.33 29.29 10.92
CA MET A 16 -33.66 28.59 9.81
C MET A 16 -33.13 27.23 10.30
N PRO A 17 -33.37 26.12 9.59
CA PRO A 17 -32.73 24.85 9.89
C PRO A 17 -31.24 24.95 9.50
N ALA A 18 -30.37 24.84 10.51
CA ALA A 18 -28.95 24.60 10.29
C ALA A 18 -28.76 23.18 9.77
N PHE A 19 -28.60 23.03 8.46
CA PHE A 19 -28.12 21.78 7.88
C PHE A 19 -26.66 21.61 8.33
N GLY A 20 -26.44 20.72 9.30
CA GLY A 20 -25.10 20.32 9.69
C GLY A 20 -24.42 19.69 8.48
N LEU A 21 -23.39 20.36 7.95
CA LEU A 21 -22.43 19.73 7.07
C LEU A 21 -21.66 18.73 7.92
N ALA A 22 -22.13 17.48 7.98
CA ALA A 22 -21.28 16.38 8.37
C ALA A 22 -20.14 16.35 7.35
N ALA A 23 -18.94 16.77 7.79
CA ALA A 23 -17.72 16.52 7.04
C ALA A 23 -17.63 14.99 6.90
N GLN A 24 -17.95 14.49 5.70
CA GLN A 24 -17.74 13.11 5.35
C GLN A 24 -16.24 12.94 5.24
N ASP A 25 -15.64 12.53 6.36
CA ASP A 25 -14.25 12.13 6.44
C ASP A 25 -14.11 10.94 5.47
N ASN A 26 -13.75 11.24 4.22
CA ASN A 26 -13.50 10.25 3.20
C ASN A 26 -12.14 9.62 3.52
N ALA A 27 -12.09 8.90 4.64
CA ALA A 27 -11.07 7.91 4.86
C ALA A 27 -11.05 7.03 3.61
N ASN A 28 -9.87 6.87 3.01
CA ASN A 28 -9.69 5.97 1.89
C ASN A 28 -10.31 4.60 2.27
N PRO A 29 -11.34 4.12 1.56
CA PRO A 29 -12.08 2.93 1.97
C PRO A 29 -11.25 1.66 1.86
N VAL A 30 -10.08 1.73 1.21
CA VAL A 30 -9.14 0.61 1.10
C VAL A 30 -8.22 0.55 2.32
N ALA A 31 -8.38 -0.48 3.14
CA ALA A 31 -7.44 -0.82 4.19
C ALA A 31 -6.24 -1.57 3.61
N LEU A 32 -5.03 -1.25 4.09
CA LEU A 32 -3.80 -1.94 3.74
C LEU A 32 -3.14 -2.52 4.99
N LYS A 33 -2.63 -3.75 4.90
CA LYS A 33 -1.87 -4.40 5.96
C LYS A 33 -0.62 -5.06 5.39
N GLY A 34 0.54 -4.67 5.90
CA GLY A 34 1.81 -5.24 5.48
C GLY A 34 2.32 -6.33 6.42
N ASP A 35 3.01 -7.31 5.87
CA ASP A 35 3.79 -8.32 6.61
C ASP A 35 5.02 -8.77 5.82
N VAL A 36 5.92 -9.47 6.50
CA VAL A 36 7.14 -10.04 5.90
C VAL A 36 7.27 -11.48 6.36
N LYS A 37 7.54 -12.39 5.41
CA LYS A 37 7.80 -13.80 5.68
C LYS A 37 9.18 -14.18 5.19
N ALA A 38 9.82 -15.13 5.85
CA ALA A 38 11.04 -15.77 5.36
C ALA A 38 10.71 -17.04 4.58
N GLU A 39 11.44 -17.30 3.51
CA GLU A 39 11.39 -18.59 2.82
C GLU A 39 12.22 -19.62 3.60
N LYS A 40 11.61 -20.76 3.91
CA LYS A 40 12.26 -21.89 4.56
C LYS A 40 12.14 -23.11 3.67
N ILE A 41 13.27 -23.72 3.32
CA ILE A 41 13.29 -25.00 2.62
C ILE A 41 12.94 -26.09 3.65
N VAL A 42 11.92 -26.87 3.33
CA VAL A 42 11.48 -28.02 4.13
C VAL A 42 11.56 -29.25 3.26
N THR A 43 12.21 -30.29 3.77
CA THR A 43 12.24 -31.61 3.14
C THR A 43 11.07 -32.42 3.66
N ASP A 44 10.27 -33.00 2.76
CA ASP A 44 9.19 -33.90 3.12
C ASP A 44 9.69 -35.32 3.46
N ALA A 45 8.75 -36.20 3.84
CA ALA A 45 9.06 -37.59 4.20
C ALA A 45 9.64 -38.41 3.03
N ASP A 46 9.38 -37.99 1.79
CA ASP A 46 9.85 -38.63 0.57
C ASP A 46 11.20 -38.06 0.07
N GLY A 47 11.75 -37.08 0.79
CA GLY A 47 13.03 -36.43 0.49
C GLY A 47 12.93 -35.27 -0.51
N ALA A 48 11.72 -34.87 -0.92
CA ALA A 48 11.54 -33.73 -1.81
C ALA A 48 11.55 -32.41 -1.03
N GLU A 49 12.21 -31.40 -1.60
CA GLU A 49 12.27 -30.07 -1.04
C GLU A 49 11.10 -29.20 -1.51
N ARG A 50 10.55 -28.43 -0.58
CA ARG A 50 9.54 -27.41 -0.86
C ARG A 50 9.81 -26.16 -0.03
N ILE A 51 9.39 -25.02 -0.57
CA ILE A 51 9.52 -23.73 0.12
C ILE A 51 8.26 -23.49 0.95
N GLU A 52 8.44 -23.20 2.23
CA GLU A 52 7.40 -22.70 3.13
C GLU A 52 7.67 -21.23 3.47
N LEU A 53 6.60 -20.44 3.65
CA LEU A 53 6.69 -19.09 4.19
C LEU A 53 6.46 -19.12 5.70
N VAL A 54 7.44 -18.68 6.47
CA VAL A 54 7.42 -18.69 7.94
C VAL A 54 7.68 -17.31 8.53
N GLU A 55 7.36 -17.12 9.81
CA GLU A 55 7.76 -15.89 10.49
C GLU A 55 9.30 -15.80 10.58
N PRO A 56 9.90 -14.65 10.24
CA PRO A 56 11.33 -14.46 10.35
C PRO A 56 11.73 -14.43 11.85
N THR A 57 12.58 -15.38 12.27
CA THR A 57 13.05 -15.48 13.67
C THR A 57 14.51 -15.06 13.83
N SER A 58 15.34 -15.39 12.84
CA SER A 58 16.70 -14.90 12.68
C SER A 58 16.91 -14.63 11.20
N ILE A 59 17.51 -13.50 10.87
CA ILE A 59 17.69 -13.04 9.50
C ILE A 59 19.15 -12.67 9.30
N VAL A 60 19.78 -13.27 8.29
CA VAL A 60 21.18 -13.06 7.92
C VAL A 60 21.32 -12.65 6.45
N PRO A 61 22.47 -12.06 6.05
CA PRO A 61 22.74 -11.76 4.65
C PRO A 61 22.52 -12.95 3.73
N GLY A 62 21.79 -12.74 2.64
CA GLY A 62 21.40 -13.78 1.68
C GLY A 62 20.05 -14.45 1.94
N ASP A 63 19.45 -14.29 3.11
CA ASP A 63 18.12 -14.85 3.39
C ASP A 63 17.07 -14.28 2.44
N ARG A 64 16.13 -15.14 2.03
CA ARG A 64 15.03 -14.78 1.14
C ARG A 64 13.79 -14.44 1.95
N LEU A 65 13.20 -13.32 1.60
CA LEU A 65 11.99 -12.78 2.21
C LEU A 65 10.92 -12.58 1.15
N VAL A 66 9.66 -12.68 1.56
CA VAL A 66 8.51 -12.24 0.79
C VAL A 66 7.82 -11.14 1.56
N PHE A 67 7.81 -9.93 0.98
CA PHE A 67 7.04 -8.80 1.49
C PHE A 67 5.62 -8.90 0.95
N GLY A 68 4.63 -8.83 1.83
CA GLY A 68 3.22 -8.87 1.51
C GLY A 68 2.50 -7.58 1.88
N THR A 69 1.54 -7.17 1.05
CA THR A 69 0.57 -6.13 1.34
C THR A 69 -0.82 -6.66 1.01
N ASP A 70 -1.59 -6.98 2.05
CA ASP A 70 -3.02 -7.27 1.93
C ASP A 70 -3.79 -5.97 1.74
N TYR A 71 -4.78 -5.97 0.86
CA TYR A 71 -5.70 -4.87 0.66
C TYR A 71 -7.15 -5.32 0.76
N ALA A 72 -8.04 -4.45 1.26
CA ALA A 72 -9.48 -4.69 1.30
C ALA A 72 -10.25 -3.39 1.14
N ASN A 73 -11.19 -3.33 0.19
CA ASN A 73 -12.12 -2.22 0.07
C ASN A 73 -13.31 -2.42 1.02
N ASN A 74 -13.32 -1.66 2.11
CA ASN A 74 -14.38 -1.68 3.13
C ASN A 74 -15.47 -0.64 2.88
N GLY A 75 -15.41 0.08 1.75
CA GLY A 75 -16.40 1.06 1.35
C GLY A 75 -17.60 0.44 0.62
N ALA A 76 -18.60 1.29 0.36
CA ALA A 76 -19.80 0.91 -0.38
C ALA A 76 -19.63 1.00 -1.91
N ASP A 77 -18.59 1.70 -2.39
CA ASP A 77 -18.36 1.97 -3.80
C ASP A 77 -17.05 1.33 -4.31
N ALA A 78 -16.98 1.09 -5.61
CA ALA A 78 -15.76 0.60 -6.25
C ALA A 78 -14.67 1.68 -6.24
N VAL A 79 -13.44 1.29 -5.92
CA VAL A 79 -12.26 2.16 -5.97
C VAL A 79 -11.49 1.87 -7.25
N THR A 80 -11.30 2.88 -8.10
CA THR A 80 -10.59 2.71 -9.38
C THR A 80 -9.21 3.34 -9.35
N ASN A 81 -8.29 2.81 -10.17
CA ASN A 81 -6.91 3.29 -10.31
C ASN A 81 -6.17 3.42 -8.97
N PHE A 82 -6.37 2.45 -8.08
CA PHE A 82 -5.78 2.47 -6.75
C PHE A 82 -4.29 2.11 -6.83
N VAL A 83 -3.42 2.99 -6.35
CA VAL A 83 -1.97 2.80 -6.42
C VAL A 83 -1.44 2.38 -5.06
N VAL A 84 -0.72 1.26 -5.03
CA VAL A 84 0.02 0.80 -3.86
C VAL A 84 1.50 0.96 -4.16
N THR A 85 2.20 1.77 -3.36
CA THR A 85 3.64 1.94 -3.44
C THR A 85 4.29 1.42 -2.16
N ASN A 86 5.27 0.53 -2.30
CA ASN A 86 6.00 -0.04 -1.18
C ASN A 86 7.50 0.28 -1.32
N PRO A 87 8.09 1.10 -0.43
CA PRO A 87 9.52 1.32 -0.38
C PRO A 87 10.23 0.04 0.08
N LEU A 88 11.36 -0.28 -0.56
CA LEU A 88 12.22 -1.37 -0.12
C LEU A 88 13.07 -0.88 1.06
N PRO A 89 13.09 -1.60 2.20
CA PRO A 89 14.02 -1.32 3.28
C PRO A 89 15.48 -1.35 2.81
N ALA A 90 16.32 -0.47 3.36
CA ALA A 90 17.75 -0.40 3.00
C ALA A 90 18.53 -1.70 3.29
N ALA A 91 18.00 -2.58 4.14
CA ALA A 91 18.59 -3.88 4.44
C ALA A 91 18.29 -4.96 3.37
N VAL A 92 17.36 -4.72 2.43
CA VAL A 92 16.94 -5.73 1.44
C VAL A 92 17.01 -5.20 0.01
N ARG A 93 17.40 -6.06 -0.93
CA ARG A 93 17.28 -5.82 -2.37
C ARG A 93 16.14 -6.64 -2.95
N LEU A 94 15.59 -6.17 -4.07
CA LEU A 94 14.64 -6.98 -4.85
C LEU A 94 15.31 -8.30 -5.25
N ALA A 95 14.58 -9.41 -5.17
CA ALA A 95 15.12 -10.70 -5.58
C ALA A 95 15.14 -10.82 -7.13
N PRO A 96 16.11 -11.54 -7.73
CA PRO A 96 16.26 -11.60 -9.20
C PRO A 96 15.13 -12.33 -9.94
N ASP A 97 14.32 -13.10 -9.23
CA ASP A 97 13.15 -13.85 -9.69
C ASP A 97 11.84 -13.10 -9.44
N ALA A 98 11.91 -11.82 -9.03
CA ALA A 98 10.72 -10.97 -8.97
C ALA A 98 10.05 -10.89 -10.35
N ASP A 99 8.73 -10.71 -10.36
CA ASP A 99 7.96 -10.57 -11.59
C ASP A 99 8.55 -9.45 -12.47
N PRO A 100 9.00 -9.74 -13.70
CA PRO A 100 9.56 -8.72 -14.58
C PRO A 100 8.54 -7.66 -15.02
N ALA A 101 7.23 -7.91 -14.87
CA ALA A 101 6.17 -6.95 -15.11
C ALA A 101 5.94 -5.97 -13.94
N LEU A 102 6.63 -6.17 -12.82
CA LEU A 102 6.54 -5.30 -11.66
C LEU A 102 7.00 -3.89 -12.01
N ASP A 103 6.16 -2.90 -11.69
CA ASP A 103 6.49 -1.50 -11.85
C ASP A 103 7.36 -1.05 -10.68
N VAL A 104 8.59 -0.63 -10.96
CA VAL A 104 9.60 -0.36 -9.92
C VAL A 104 10.22 1.03 -10.10
N SER A 105 10.87 1.51 -9.06
CA SER A 105 11.64 2.74 -9.09
C SER A 105 13.05 2.54 -8.56
N VAL A 106 14.03 3.17 -9.19
CA VAL A 106 15.45 3.17 -8.78
C VAL A 106 15.95 4.53 -8.29
N ASP A 107 15.07 5.52 -8.22
CA ASP A 107 15.40 6.92 -7.92
C ASP A 107 14.56 7.52 -6.77
N GLY A 108 14.06 6.65 -5.89
CA GLY A 108 13.28 7.04 -4.73
C GLY A 108 11.81 7.32 -5.03
N GLY A 109 11.25 6.68 -6.05
CA GLY A 109 9.84 6.80 -6.42
C GLY A 109 9.52 7.96 -7.36
N LYS A 110 10.52 8.57 -8.00
CA LYS A 110 10.32 9.71 -8.91
C LYS A 110 9.95 9.22 -10.31
N THR A 111 10.65 8.20 -10.79
CA THR A 111 10.36 7.53 -12.05
C THR A 111 9.99 6.07 -11.81
N TRP A 112 9.23 5.52 -12.75
CA TRP A 112 8.63 4.21 -12.65
C TRP A 112 8.64 3.50 -14.00
N GLY A 113 8.91 2.21 -13.97
CA GLY A 113 8.76 1.34 -15.14
C GLY A 113 9.18 -0.09 -14.81
N ALA A 114 9.07 -0.97 -15.81
CA ALA A 114 9.67 -2.29 -15.73
C ALA A 114 11.19 -2.15 -15.56
N LEU A 115 11.79 -2.94 -14.66
CA LEU A 115 13.22 -2.83 -14.31
C LEU A 115 14.14 -2.83 -15.54
N ALA A 116 13.84 -3.69 -16.52
CA ALA A 116 14.62 -3.81 -17.75
C ALA A 116 14.67 -2.54 -18.62
N ALA A 117 13.74 -1.60 -18.41
CA ALA A 117 13.69 -0.33 -19.12
C ALA A 117 14.35 0.82 -18.32
N LEU A 118 14.77 0.57 -17.08
CA LEU A 118 15.31 1.61 -16.20
C LEU A 118 16.83 1.71 -16.28
N THR A 119 17.30 2.94 -16.06
CA THR A 119 18.72 3.29 -15.98
C THR A 119 19.03 3.79 -14.57
N PHE A 120 20.14 3.36 -14.01
CA PHE A 120 20.65 3.86 -12.74
C PHE A 120 21.80 4.84 -12.97
N THR A 121 21.75 5.97 -12.26
CA THR A 121 22.80 6.99 -12.26
C THR A 121 23.69 6.78 -11.05
N ASN A 122 24.97 6.48 -11.28
CA ASN A 122 25.97 6.32 -10.22
C ASN A 122 26.30 7.68 -9.58
N SER A 123 26.95 7.65 -8.42
CA SER A 123 27.35 8.86 -7.69
C SER A 123 28.34 9.75 -8.44
N ASP A 124 29.07 9.20 -9.41
CA ASP A 124 29.99 9.93 -10.30
C ASP A 124 29.29 10.56 -11.52
N GLY A 125 27.97 10.40 -11.64
CA GLY A 125 27.16 10.90 -12.75
C GLY A 125 27.12 10.00 -13.98
N THR A 126 27.86 8.89 -14.00
CA THR A 126 27.76 7.89 -15.08
C THR A 126 26.45 7.11 -14.98
N THR A 127 25.99 6.56 -16.10
CA THR A 127 24.75 5.77 -16.15
C THR A 127 25.02 4.34 -16.59
N ARG A 128 24.18 3.42 -16.10
CA ARG A 128 24.18 2.00 -16.49
C ARG A 128 22.76 1.42 -16.43
N PRO A 129 22.48 0.27 -17.04
CA PRO A 129 21.23 -0.45 -16.80
C PRO A 129 20.99 -0.67 -15.30
N ALA A 130 19.75 -0.48 -14.87
CA ALA A 130 19.34 -0.75 -13.51
C ALA A 130 19.42 -2.26 -13.20
N ALA A 131 19.81 -2.58 -11.97
CA ALA A 131 19.81 -3.93 -11.43
C ALA A 131 18.82 -4.03 -10.26
N HIS A 132 18.45 -5.26 -9.89
CA HIS A 132 17.56 -5.52 -8.76
C HIS A 132 18.06 -4.90 -7.43
N ALA A 133 19.38 -4.73 -7.29
CA ALA A 133 20.00 -4.09 -6.12
C ALA A 133 19.73 -2.58 -6.03
N ASP A 134 19.44 -1.94 -7.16
CA ASP A 134 19.19 -0.49 -7.27
C ASP A 134 17.71 -0.14 -7.02
N VAL A 135 16.83 -1.14 -6.96
CA VAL A 135 15.40 -0.91 -6.74
C VAL A 135 15.18 -0.33 -5.35
N THR A 136 14.50 0.80 -5.32
CA THR A 136 14.13 1.54 -4.11
C THR A 136 12.67 1.37 -3.76
N HIS A 137 11.80 1.17 -4.76
CA HIS A 137 10.36 1.01 -4.55
C HIS A 137 9.77 0.02 -5.55
N VAL A 138 8.68 -0.61 -5.12
CA VAL A 138 7.78 -1.41 -5.94
C VAL A 138 6.40 -0.74 -5.94
N ARG A 139 5.68 -0.83 -7.06
CA ARG A 139 4.35 -0.28 -7.23
C ARG A 139 3.41 -1.22 -7.97
N TRP A 140 2.14 -1.16 -7.58
CA TRP A 140 1.03 -1.76 -8.29
C TRP A 140 -0.04 -0.71 -8.57
N VAL A 141 -0.71 -0.84 -9.70
CA VAL A 141 -1.89 -0.06 -10.06
C VAL A 141 -3.06 -1.02 -10.22
N LEU A 142 -4.00 -0.98 -9.28
CA LEU A 142 -5.21 -1.79 -9.30
C LEU A 142 -6.29 -1.01 -10.04
N ALA A 143 -6.67 -1.48 -11.23
CA ALA A 143 -7.62 -0.78 -12.09
C ALA A 143 -8.98 -0.56 -11.40
N SER A 144 -9.46 -1.56 -10.65
CA SER A 144 -10.67 -1.46 -9.85
C SER A 144 -10.64 -2.44 -8.68
N ILE A 145 -11.16 -2.01 -7.52
CA ILE A 145 -11.39 -2.82 -6.33
C ILE A 145 -12.87 -2.66 -5.97
N ALA A 146 -13.68 -3.68 -6.24
CA ALA A 146 -15.11 -3.66 -5.94
C ALA A 146 -15.38 -3.55 -4.42
N PRO A 147 -16.57 -3.10 -3.99
CA PRO A 147 -16.97 -3.12 -2.58
C PRO A 147 -16.80 -4.52 -1.98
N GLY A 148 -16.16 -4.61 -0.82
CA GLY A 148 -15.87 -5.88 -0.14
C GLY A 148 -14.78 -6.74 -0.78
N ALA A 149 -14.21 -6.35 -1.92
CA ALA A 149 -13.12 -7.08 -2.56
C ALA A 149 -11.82 -6.89 -1.78
N SER A 150 -11.02 -7.96 -1.75
CA SER A 150 -9.70 -7.97 -1.12
C SER A 150 -8.72 -8.78 -1.96
N GLY A 151 -7.44 -8.64 -1.65
CA GLY A 151 -6.37 -9.39 -2.30
C GLY A 151 -5.04 -9.15 -1.61
N ARG A 152 -3.99 -9.74 -2.16
CA ARG A 152 -2.63 -9.66 -1.64
C ARG A 152 -1.66 -9.36 -2.76
N LEU A 153 -0.78 -8.40 -2.50
CA LEU A 153 0.32 -8.02 -3.37
C LEU A 153 1.61 -8.48 -2.71
N THR A 154 2.53 -9.05 -3.48
CA THR A 154 3.80 -9.55 -2.94
C THR A 154 4.97 -9.22 -3.84
N TYR A 155 6.15 -9.05 -3.24
CA TYR A 155 7.42 -9.08 -3.96
C TYR A 155 8.48 -9.84 -3.15
N PRO A 156 9.34 -10.62 -3.83
CA PRO A 156 10.45 -11.30 -3.18
C PRO A 156 11.63 -10.34 -2.99
N ALA A 157 12.31 -10.49 -1.87
CA ALA A 157 13.49 -9.71 -1.53
C ALA A 157 14.57 -10.61 -0.93
N ILE A 158 15.81 -10.15 -0.99
CA ILE A 158 16.97 -10.81 -0.40
C ILE A 158 17.67 -9.83 0.54
N ILE A 159 18.04 -10.28 1.73
CA ILE A 159 18.82 -9.48 2.67
C ILE A 159 20.21 -9.23 2.07
N ARG A 160 20.65 -7.97 2.10
CA ARG A 160 21.94 -7.53 1.55
C ARG A 160 23.12 -8.12 2.32
#